data_AF-A0A3A8GYX5-F1
#
_entry.id   AF-A0A3A8GYX5-F1
#
_cell.length_a   1.000
_cell.length_b   1.000
_cell.length_c   1.000
_cell.angle_alpha   90.00
_cell.angle_beta   90.00
_cell.angle_gamma   90.00
#
_symmetry.space_group_name_H-M   'P 1'
#
loop_
_entity.id
_entity.type
_entity.pdbx_description
1 polymer ?
#
loop_
_entity_poly.entity_id
_entity_poly.type
_entity_poly.pdbx_seq_one_letter_code
_entity_poly.pdbx_strand_id
1 'polypeptide(L)'
;TLSHVELASVLFVLALTAVLLLYRAFLLGWFNHVVPFLTGIQLTPDTSSLPSHAYDITEAIRRRPPQHKFVGMTPVARRFRPLSWEPVYLSEQDQSMHRHVMGQTGSGKTLSVIWPSVFQDLLDGKGVIAISAKGSDEEISTIKGLCAV
;
A
#
# COMPACT_ATOMS: atom_id res chain seq x y z
N THR A 1 32.97 -31.01 42.37
CA THR A 1 32.01 -30.10 43.03
C THR A 1 32.23 -28.73 42.45
N LEU A 2 31.21 -28.13 41.80
CA LEU A 2 31.34 -26.78 41.25
C LEU A 2 31.64 -25.80 42.38
N SER A 3 32.57 -24.88 42.15
CA SER A 3 32.89 -23.84 43.12
C SER A 3 31.69 -22.91 43.29
N HIS A 4 31.51 -22.35 44.49
CA HIS A 4 30.42 -21.41 44.77
C HIS A 4 30.40 -20.20 43.81
N VAL A 5 31.57 -19.81 43.30
CA VAL A 5 31.74 -18.71 42.35
C VAL A 5 31.17 -19.07 40.98
N GLU A 6 31.45 -20.28 40.47
CA GLU A 6 30.90 -20.75 39.19
C GLU A 6 29.38 -20.86 39.27
N LEU A 7 28.85 -21.42 40.35
CA LEU A 7 27.40 -21.57 40.55
C LEU A 7 26.70 -20.21 40.63
N ALA A 8 27.29 -19.23 41.34
CA ALA A 8 26.77 -17.87 41.42
C ALA A 8 26.79 -17.16 40.05
N SER A 9 27.83 -17.35 39.25
CA SER A 9 27.94 -16.75 37.92
C SER A 9 26.89 -17.29 36.93
N VAL A 10 26.65 -18.61 36.94
CA VAL A 10 25.62 -19.24 36.11
C VAL A 10 24.22 -18.76 36.51
N LEU A 11 23.93 -18.69 37.81
CA LEU A 11 22.66 -18.17 38.30
C LEU A 11 22.45 -16.70 37.90
N PHE A 12 23.48 -15.88 37.97
CA PHE A 12 23.41 -14.48 37.57
C PHE A 12 23.09 -14.34 36.08
N VAL A 13 23.77 -15.09 35.21
CA VAL A 13 23.52 -15.07 33.76
C VAL A 13 22.11 -15.55 33.44
N LEU A 14 21.64 -16.62 34.11
CA LEU A 14 20.27 -17.12 33.93
C LEU A 14 19.22 -16.09 34.37
N ALA A 15 19.42 -15.45 35.53
CA ALA A 15 18.52 -14.43 36.03
C ALA A 15 18.48 -13.21 35.09
N LEU A 16 19.64 -12.74 34.63
CA LEU A 16 19.74 -11.64 33.69
C LEU A 16 19.02 -11.95 32.36
N THR A 17 19.23 -13.16 31.84
CA THR A 17 18.58 -13.61 30.60
C THR A 17 17.07 -13.69 30.77
N ALA A 18 16.58 -14.22 31.89
CA ALA A 18 15.15 -14.28 32.19
C ALA A 18 14.52 -12.88 32.27
N VAL A 19 15.20 -11.92 32.91
CA VAL A 19 14.74 -10.52 32.97
C VAL A 19 14.68 -9.89 31.58
N LEU A 20 15.69 -10.10 30.74
CA LEU A 20 15.70 -9.60 29.37
C LEU A 20 14.58 -10.20 28.51
N LEU A 21 14.30 -11.50 28.66
CA LEU A 21 13.21 -12.15 27.95
C LEU A 21 11.84 -11.65 28.41
N LEU A 22 11.64 -11.46 29.72
CA LEU A 22 10.42 -10.87 30.26
C LEU A 22 10.24 -9.44 29.78
N TYR A 23 11.29 -8.64 29.79
CA TYR A 23 11.25 -7.27 29.27
C TYR A 23 10.89 -7.24 27.78
N ARG A 24 11.50 -8.12 26.97
CA ARG A 24 11.16 -8.27 25.55
C ARG A 24 9.69 -8.67 25.35
N ALA A 25 9.21 -9.66 26.11
CA ALA A 25 7.83 -10.12 26.04
C ALA A 25 6.84 -9.01 26.42
N PHE A 26 7.17 -8.23 27.46
CA PHE A 26 6.41 -7.07 27.88
C PHE A 26 6.35 -6.00 26.78
N LEU A 27 7.49 -5.64 26.17
CA LEU A 27 7.53 -4.67 25.07
C LEU A 27 6.69 -5.12 23.87
N LEU A 28 6.80 -6.41 23.50
CA LEU A 28 6.00 -6.97 22.41
C LEU A 28 4.50 -6.92 22.74
N GLY A 29 4.11 -7.29 23.96
CA GLY A 29 2.72 -7.20 24.40
C GLY A 29 2.20 -5.77 24.43
N TRP A 30 3.00 -4.84 24.96
CA TRP A 30 2.66 -3.43 25.09
C TRP A 30 2.45 -2.78 23.72
N PHE A 31 3.43 -2.90 22.82
CA PHE A 31 3.38 -2.24 21.52
C PHE A 31 2.48 -2.93 20.50
N ASN A 32 2.31 -4.25 20.56
CA ASN A 32 1.46 -4.96 19.59
C ASN A 32 0.00 -5.11 20.03
N HIS A 33 -0.30 -5.09 21.34
CA HIS A 33 -1.67 -5.28 21.83
C HIS A 33 -2.21 -4.09 22.60
N VAL A 34 -1.48 -3.55 23.56
CA VAL A 34 -2.00 -2.50 24.46
C VAL A 34 -2.10 -1.16 23.75
N VAL A 35 -1.04 -0.72 23.07
CA VAL A 35 -1.03 0.57 22.35
C VAL A 35 -2.13 0.60 21.26
N PRO A 36 -2.25 -0.39 20.35
CA PRO A 36 -3.30 -0.37 19.33
C PRO A 36 -4.73 -0.38 19.91
N PHE A 37 -4.93 -1.07 21.04
CA PHE A 37 -6.21 -1.09 21.76
C PHE A 37 -6.53 0.29 22.35
N LEU A 38 -5.59 0.91 23.06
CA LEU A 38 -5.79 2.23 23.69
C LEU A 38 -5.94 3.35 22.68
N THR A 39 -5.25 3.28 21.53
CA THR A 39 -5.35 4.29 20.47
C THR A 39 -6.59 4.10 19.59
N GLY A 40 -7.39 3.05 19.80
CA GLY A 40 -8.53 2.73 18.93
C GLY A 40 -8.12 2.40 17.49
N ILE A 41 -6.84 2.10 17.25
CA ILE A 41 -6.31 1.69 15.94
C ILE A 41 -6.35 0.16 15.88
N GLN A 42 -7.47 -0.43 16.32
CA GLN A 42 -7.85 -1.74 15.79
C GLN A 42 -8.39 -1.50 14.38
N LEU A 43 -7.47 -1.16 13.47
CA LEU A 43 -7.67 -1.40 12.06
C LEU A 43 -7.64 -2.92 11.92
N THR A 44 -8.75 -3.58 12.26
CA THR A 44 -9.08 -4.84 11.60
C THR A 44 -8.94 -4.50 10.13
N PRO A 45 -8.03 -5.14 9.37
CA PRO A 45 -8.03 -4.96 7.94
C PRO A 45 -9.39 -5.47 7.52
N ASP A 46 -10.31 -4.53 7.38
CA ASP A 46 -11.58 -4.79 6.76
C ASP A 46 -11.16 -5.01 5.31
N THR A 47 -10.82 -6.27 5.02
CA THR A 47 -10.84 -6.82 3.69
C THR A 47 -12.30 -6.78 3.29
N SER A 48 -12.80 -5.56 3.11
CA SER A 48 -14.00 -5.28 2.37
C SER A 48 -13.88 -6.17 1.15
N SER A 49 -14.81 -7.12 1.07
CA SER A 49 -14.89 -8.19 0.07
C SER A 49 -15.23 -7.62 -1.31
N LEU A 50 -14.74 -6.41 -1.58
CA LEU A 50 -14.80 -5.76 -2.86
C LEU A 50 -14.07 -6.69 -3.83
N PRO A 51 -14.77 -7.14 -4.88
CA PRO A 51 -14.18 -8.07 -5.82
C PRO A 51 -12.94 -7.41 -6.42
N SER A 52 -11.80 -8.09 -6.36
CA SER A 52 -10.58 -7.63 -7.00
C SER A 52 -10.54 -8.19 -8.42
N HIS A 53 -10.15 -7.35 -9.38
CA HIS A 53 -9.99 -7.76 -10.77
C HIS A 53 -8.61 -7.33 -11.25
N ALA A 54 -7.80 -8.30 -11.61
CA ALA A 54 -6.52 -8.06 -12.27
C ALA A 54 -6.78 -7.75 -13.76
N TYR A 55 -6.19 -6.68 -14.26
CA TYR A 55 -6.27 -6.28 -15.65
C TYR A 55 -4.93 -5.72 -16.11
N ASP A 56 -4.66 -5.81 -17.41
CA ASP A 56 -3.48 -5.21 -18.02
C ASP A 56 -3.71 -3.70 -18.23
N ILE A 57 -2.93 -2.89 -17.51
CA ILE A 57 -2.98 -1.43 -17.57
C ILE A 57 -2.59 -0.93 -18.96
N THR A 58 -1.61 -1.56 -19.62
CA THR A 58 -1.10 -1.11 -20.92
C THR A 58 -2.16 -1.28 -22.00
N GLU A 59 -2.84 -2.42 -22.00
CA GLU A 59 -3.93 -2.69 -22.93
C GLU A 59 -5.14 -1.80 -22.66
N ALA A 60 -5.47 -1.55 -21.38
CA ALA A 60 -6.54 -0.63 -21.00
C ALA A 60 -6.25 0.81 -21.46
N ILE A 61 -5.00 1.27 -21.31
CA ILE A 61 -4.56 2.58 -21.81
C ILE A 61 -4.63 2.63 -23.33
N ARG A 62 -4.20 1.58 -24.04
CA ARG A 62 -4.25 1.54 -25.50
C ARG A 62 -5.67 1.64 -26.05
N ARG A 63 -6.66 1.08 -25.35
CA ARG A 63 -8.08 1.12 -25.73
C ARG A 63 -8.79 2.42 -25.35
N ARG A 64 -8.13 3.35 -24.68
CA ARG A 64 -8.76 4.61 -24.24
C ARG A 64 -9.24 5.43 -25.44
N PRO A 65 -10.41 6.08 -25.35
CA PRO A 65 -10.83 7.05 -26.36
C PRO A 65 -9.82 8.21 -26.47
N PRO A 66 -9.76 8.93 -27.61
CA PRO A 66 -8.97 10.14 -27.73
C PRO A 66 -9.37 11.15 -26.64
N GLN A 67 -8.40 11.90 -26.11
CA GLN A 67 -8.62 12.92 -25.07
C GLN A 67 -9.24 12.37 -23.76
N HIS A 68 -9.11 11.07 -23.53
CA HIS A 68 -9.59 10.43 -22.31
C HIS A 68 -8.45 9.75 -21.58
N LYS A 69 -8.52 9.80 -20.25
CA LYS A 69 -7.56 9.16 -19.35
C LYS A 69 -8.20 7.99 -18.65
N PHE A 70 -7.58 6.82 -18.74
CA PHE A 70 -8.01 5.64 -18.03
C PHE A 70 -7.70 5.75 -16.54
N VAL A 71 -8.68 5.47 -15.67
CA VAL A 71 -8.51 5.54 -14.21
C VAL A 71 -8.48 4.16 -13.58
N GLY A 72 -9.26 3.23 -14.12
CA GLY A 72 -9.39 1.90 -13.57
C GLY A 72 -10.63 1.19 -14.10
N MET A 73 -11.00 0.11 -13.46
CA MET A 73 -12.19 -0.67 -13.80
C MET A 73 -13.23 -0.50 -12.69
N THR A 74 -14.50 -0.32 -13.06
CA THR A 74 -15.61 -0.31 -12.11
C THR A 74 -16.43 -1.60 -12.24
N PRO A 75 -16.83 -2.23 -11.13
CA PRO A 75 -17.79 -3.31 -11.16
C PRO A 75 -19.16 -2.74 -11.54
N VAL A 76 -19.79 -3.31 -12.57
CA VAL A 76 -21.14 -2.97 -13.01
C VAL A 76 -22.03 -4.19 -12.80
N ALA A 77 -22.88 -4.12 -11.77
CA ALA A 77 -23.94 -5.10 -11.56
C ALA A 77 -25.21 -4.61 -12.27
N ARG A 78 -25.73 -5.40 -13.21
CA ARG A 78 -27.02 -5.11 -13.86
C ARG A 78 -28.07 -6.10 -13.33
N ARG A 79 -29.32 -5.65 -13.18
CA ARG A 79 -30.44 -6.38 -12.54
C ARG A 79 -30.63 -7.84 -13.00
N PHE A 80 -30.18 -8.19 -14.20
CA PHE A 80 -30.31 -9.53 -14.79
C PHE A 80 -29.02 -10.05 -15.48
N ARG A 81 -27.85 -9.46 -15.23
CA ARG A 81 -26.58 -9.93 -15.80
C ARG A 81 -25.53 -10.19 -14.73
N PRO A 82 -24.58 -11.11 -14.99
CA PRO A 82 -23.45 -11.31 -14.10
C PRO A 82 -22.65 -10.01 -13.93
N LEU A 83 -21.94 -9.92 -12.81
CA LEU A 83 -21.03 -8.81 -12.53
C LEU A 83 -20.02 -8.67 -13.67
N SER A 84 -20.04 -7.54 -14.35
CA SER A 84 -19.06 -7.20 -15.39
C SER A 84 -18.16 -6.07 -14.93
N TRP A 85 -16.96 -5.99 -15.50
CA TRP A 85 -16.02 -4.91 -15.26
C TRP A 85 -16.00 -3.99 -16.48
N GLU A 86 -16.22 -2.71 -16.25
CA GLU A 86 -16.20 -1.70 -17.32
C GLU A 86 -15.08 -0.67 -17.04
N PRO A 87 -14.34 -0.23 -18.06
CA PRO A 87 -13.30 0.76 -17.89
C PRO A 87 -13.89 2.14 -17.57
N VAL A 88 -13.27 2.82 -16.61
CA VAL A 88 -13.60 4.19 -16.23
C VAL A 88 -12.59 5.12 -16.88
N TYR A 89 -13.12 6.03 -17.69
CA TYR A 89 -12.35 7.07 -18.35
C TYR A 89 -12.73 8.45 -17.81
N LEU A 90 -11.76 9.35 -17.75
CA LEU A 90 -11.97 10.77 -17.46
C LEU A 90 -11.79 11.58 -18.73
N SER A 91 -12.73 12.50 -18.98
CA SER A 91 -12.60 13.47 -20.05
C SER A 91 -11.47 14.48 -19.76
N GLU A 92 -11.01 15.22 -20.76
CA GLU A 92 -10.05 16.32 -20.53
C GLU A 92 -10.57 17.37 -19.53
N GLN A 93 -11.87 17.65 -19.56
CA GLN A 93 -12.49 18.57 -18.61
C GLN A 93 -12.36 18.04 -17.17
N ASP A 94 -12.68 16.77 -16.93
CA ASP A 94 -12.53 16.17 -15.60
C ASP A 94 -11.07 16.08 -15.16
N GLN A 95 -10.13 15.89 -16.11
CA GLN A 95 -8.70 15.85 -15.82
C GLN A 95 -8.15 17.20 -15.37
N SER A 96 -8.72 18.31 -15.86
CA SER A 96 -8.34 19.67 -15.44
C SER A 96 -8.75 19.97 -14.00
N MET A 97 -9.69 19.20 -13.44
CA MET A 97 -10.14 19.34 -12.07
C MET A 97 -9.21 18.59 -11.11
N HIS A 98 -9.06 19.11 -9.90
CA HIS A 98 -8.31 18.42 -8.86
C HIS A 98 -8.99 17.10 -8.46
N ARG A 99 -8.19 16.04 -8.34
CA ARG A 99 -8.66 14.70 -7.97
C ARG A 99 -8.14 14.34 -6.58
N HIS A 100 -9.03 13.77 -5.77
CA HIS A 100 -8.69 13.25 -4.45
C HIS A 100 -8.83 11.73 -4.46
N VAL A 101 -7.73 11.02 -4.18
CA VAL A 101 -7.70 9.55 -4.15
C VAL A 101 -7.58 9.08 -2.70
N MET A 102 -8.64 8.49 -2.18
CA MET A 102 -8.72 8.00 -0.79
C MET A 102 -8.51 6.49 -0.70
N GLY A 103 -7.98 6.05 0.44
CA GLY A 103 -7.85 4.64 0.78
C GLY A 103 -6.79 4.40 1.86
N GLN A 104 -6.82 3.25 2.51
CA GLN A 104 -5.87 2.87 3.57
C GLN A 104 -4.44 2.58 3.05
N THR A 105 -3.43 2.68 3.92
CA THR A 105 -2.06 2.26 3.58
C THR A 105 -2.07 0.80 3.10
N GLY A 106 -1.32 0.50 2.03
CA GLY A 106 -1.29 -0.84 1.45
C GLY A 106 -2.44 -1.16 0.48
N SER A 107 -3.44 -0.29 0.32
CA SER A 107 -4.56 -0.49 -0.62
C SER A 107 -4.19 -0.34 -2.11
N GLY A 108 -2.90 -0.22 -2.44
CA GLY A 108 -2.42 -0.13 -3.81
C GLY A 108 -2.55 1.22 -4.51
N LYS A 109 -3.14 2.27 -3.92
CA LYS A 109 -3.41 3.59 -4.56
C LYS A 109 -2.28 4.10 -5.47
N THR A 110 -1.05 4.02 -4.98
CA THR A 110 0.14 4.47 -5.69
C THR A 110 0.35 3.71 -7.00
N LEU A 111 0.30 2.38 -6.94
CA LEU A 111 0.53 1.50 -8.09
C LEU A 111 -0.70 1.35 -9.00
N SER A 112 -1.92 1.47 -8.46
CA SER A 112 -3.16 1.25 -9.21
C SER A 112 -3.77 2.51 -9.80
N VAL A 113 -3.49 3.70 -9.24
CA VAL A 113 -4.12 4.96 -9.69
C VAL A 113 -3.09 6.04 -10.04
N ILE A 114 -2.11 6.29 -9.16
CA ILE A 114 -1.16 7.40 -9.31
C ILE A 114 -0.18 7.12 -10.46
N TRP A 115 0.60 6.04 -10.39
CA TRP A 115 1.59 5.74 -11.44
C TRP A 115 0.99 5.49 -12.82
N PRO A 116 -0.14 4.77 -12.96
CA PRO A 116 -0.84 4.68 -14.24
C PRO A 116 -1.31 6.04 -14.76
N SER A 117 -1.69 6.96 -13.87
CA SER A 117 -2.04 8.33 -14.27
C SER A 117 -0.82 9.11 -14.77
N VAL A 118 0.31 9.02 -14.08
CA VAL A 118 1.57 9.67 -14.48
C VAL A 118 2.06 9.11 -15.80
N PHE A 119 2.07 7.79 -15.95
CA PHE A 119 2.48 7.11 -17.17
C PHE A 119 1.67 7.57 -18.38
N GLN A 120 0.34 7.69 -18.25
CA GLN A 120 -0.50 8.20 -19.32
C GLN A 120 -0.20 9.66 -19.68
N ASP A 121 0.08 10.51 -18.70
CA ASP A 121 0.44 11.91 -18.96
C ASP A 121 1.79 12.01 -19.69
N LEU A 122 2.77 11.18 -19.30
CA LEU A 122 4.06 11.09 -19.98
C LEU A 122 3.90 10.60 -21.43
N LEU A 123 3.08 9.57 -21.66
CA LEU A 123 2.74 9.10 -23.01
C LEU A 123 2.05 10.17 -23.86
N ASP A 124 1.29 11.06 -23.22
CA ASP A 124 0.63 12.20 -23.87
C ASP A 124 1.58 13.41 -24.06
N GLY A 125 2.86 13.28 -23.69
CA GLY A 125 3.87 14.34 -23.81
C GLY A 125 3.74 15.46 -22.77
N LYS A 126 3.02 15.24 -21.68
CA LYS A 126 2.82 16.23 -20.61
C LYS A 126 3.95 16.16 -19.58
N GLY A 127 4.40 17.33 -19.11
CA GLY A 127 5.31 17.41 -17.96
C GLY A 127 4.58 17.08 -16.66
N VAL A 128 5.17 16.20 -15.84
CA VAL A 128 4.58 15.77 -14.57
C VAL A 128 5.56 16.02 -13.42
N ILE A 129 5.06 16.59 -12.33
CA ILE A 129 5.79 16.72 -11.07
C ILE A 129 5.17 15.75 -10.07
N ALA A 130 5.96 14.78 -9.60
CA ALA A 130 5.56 13.83 -8.58
C ALA A 130 6.26 14.17 -7.25
N ILE A 131 5.48 14.31 -6.18
CA ILE A 131 5.98 14.54 -4.82
C ILE A 131 5.60 13.32 -3.98
N SER A 132 6.60 12.64 -3.42
CA SER A 132 6.40 11.52 -2.51
C SER A 132 7.21 11.68 -1.24
N ALA A 133 6.60 11.30 -0.11
CA ALA A 133 7.21 11.31 1.21
C ALA A 133 7.58 9.89 1.69
N LYS A 134 7.32 8.85 0.90
CA LYS A 134 7.59 7.46 1.30
C LYS A 134 9.02 7.03 0.96
N GLY A 135 9.49 7.38 -0.24
CA GLY A 135 10.90 7.26 -0.63
C GLY A 135 11.44 5.83 -0.61
N SER A 136 10.61 4.83 -0.91
CA SER A 136 11.08 3.44 -0.96
C SER A 136 11.87 3.15 -2.24
N ASP A 137 12.78 2.17 -2.20
CA ASP A 137 13.62 1.84 -3.36
C ASP A 137 12.78 1.40 -4.57
N GLU A 138 11.67 0.70 -4.34
CA GLU A 138 10.72 0.29 -5.39
C GLU A 138 10.07 1.52 -6.04
N GLU A 139 9.77 2.54 -5.25
CA GLU A 139 9.19 3.78 -5.73
C GLU A 139 10.19 4.55 -6.61
N ILE A 140 11.44 4.66 -6.15
CA ILE A 140 12.53 5.29 -6.92
C ILE A 140 12.76 4.54 -8.25
N SER A 141 12.77 3.20 -8.21
CA SER A 141 12.90 2.37 -9.40
C SER A 141 11.74 2.60 -10.38
N THR A 142 10.52 2.72 -9.86
CA THR A 142 9.33 2.99 -10.68
C THR A 142 9.42 4.36 -11.35
N ILE A 143 9.80 5.41 -10.61
CA ILE A 143 9.97 6.77 -11.15
C ILE A 143 11.03 6.78 -12.24
N LYS A 144 12.19 6.14 -12.01
CA LYS A 144 13.25 6.02 -13.02
C LYS A 144 12.76 5.31 -14.27
N GLY A 145 11.97 4.23 -14.11
CA GLY A 145 11.35 3.52 -15.22
C GLY A 145 10.39 4.41 -16.02
N LEU A 146 9.56 5.21 -15.33
CA LEU A 146 8.64 6.15 -15.97
C LEU A 146 9.38 7.26 -16.74
N CYS A 147 10.48 7.79 -16.20
CA CYS A 147 11.28 8.82 -16.86
C CYS A 147 12.07 8.31 -18.08
N ALA A 148 12.18 6.99 -18.26
CA ALA A 148 12.86 6.39 -19.41
C ALA A 148 11.93 6.19 -20.62
N VAL A 149 10.63 6.47 -20.45
CA VAL A 149 9.59 6.43 -21.49
C VAL A 149 9.61 7.72 -22.28
#